data_AF-A0A932Q2M2-F1
#
_entry.id   AF-A0A932Q2M2-F1
#
_cell.length_a   1.000
_cell.length_b   1.000
_cell.length_c   1.000
_cell.angle_alpha   90.00
_cell.angle_beta   90.00
_cell.angle_gamma   90.00
#
_symmetry.space_group_name_H-M   'P 1'
#
loop_
_entity.id
_entity.type
_entity.pdbx_description
1 polymer ?
#
loop_
_entity_poly.entity_id
_entity_poly.type
_entity_poly.pdbx_seq_one_letter_code
_entity_poly.pdbx_strand_id
1 'polypeptide(L)'
;GYNGKSIKYIWSTTLPKGEVIENESGKFYTIVKESGPTNQGQWESLETNIQEDFKKLFHTTLTQMPRGFAVLTDGDNTHSSSVCDYDDFKISEAKSLP
;
A
#
# COMPACT_ATOMS: atom_id res chain seq x y z
N GLY A 1 16.02 13.63 -10.00
CA GLY A 1 15.64 12.40 -9.28
C GLY A 1 14.49 12.70 -8.36
N TYR A 2 13.55 11.77 -8.21
CA TYR A 2 12.46 11.90 -7.25
C TYR A 2 13.02 11.81 -5.82
N ASN A 3 12.77 12.83 -4.99
CA ASN A 3 13.22 12.90 -3.59
C ASN A 3 12.05 12.73 -2.60
N GLY A 4 10.91 12.23 -3.07
CA GLY A 4 9.76 11.97 -2.21
C GLY A 4 9.90 10.66 -1.44
N LYS A 5 8.99 10.48 -0.49
CA LYS A 5 8.76 9.22 0.22
C LYS A 5 7.45 8.63 -0.27
N SER A 6 7.38 7.32 -0.43
CA SER A 6 6.12 6.64 -0.77
C SER A 6 5.96 5.32 -0.03
N ILE A 7 4.70 4.92 0.14
CA ILE A 7 4.31 3.63 0.69
C ILE A 7 3.43 2.97 -0.36
N LYS A 8 3.79 1.76 -0.76
CA LYS A 8 3.01 0.92 -1.67
C LYS A 8 2.28 -0.14 -0.85
N TYR A 9 0.99 -0.30 -1.07
CA TYR A 9 0.20 -1.38 -0.48
C TYR A 9 -0.07 -2.41 -1.57
N ILE A 10 0.21 -3.68 -1.31
CA ILE A 10 0.09 -4.73 -2.32
C ILE A 10 -0.73 -5.92 -1.82
N TRP A 11 -1.33 -6.61 -2.79
CA TRP A 11 -1.69 -8.02 -2.66
C TRP A 11 -0.50 -8.85 -3.15
N SER A 12 -0.01 -9.79 -2.35
CA SER A 12 1.05 -10.70 -2.77
C SER A 12 0.51 -12.09 -3.07
N THR A 13 1.14 -12.84 -3.96
CA THR A 13 0.83 -14.27 -4.14
C THR A 13 1.66 -15.16 -3.22
N THR A 14 2.77 -14.65 -2.68
CA THR A 14 3.80 -15.45 -2.00
C THR A 14 4.22 -14.90 -0.64
N LEU A 15 4.21 -13.57 -0.45
CA LEU A 15 4.64 -12.95 0.80
C LEU A 15 3.48 -12.90 1.80
N PRO A 16 3.71 -13.14 3.10
CA PRO A 16 2.67 -13.13 4.10
C PRO A 16 2.06 -11.73 4.30
N LYS A 17 0.78 -11.70 4.64
CA LYS A 17 0.08 -10.47 5.05
C LYS A 17 0.77 -9.83 6.25
N GLY A 18 0.94 -8.52 6.20
CA GLY A 18 1.63 -7.72 7.23
C GLY A 18 3.13 -7.58 7.00
N GLU A 19 3.72 -8.27 6.03
CA GLU A 19 5.13 -8.10 5.71
C GLU A 19 5.42 -6.69 5.18
N VAL A 20 6.54 -6.12 5.64
CA VAL A 20 7.01 -4.79 5.28
C VAL A 20 8.38 -4.91 4.64
N ILE A 21 8.50 -4.38 3.42
CA ILE A 21 9.73 -4.42 2.62
C ILE A 21 10.27 -3.01 2.50
N GLU A 22 11.51 -2.79 2.95
CA GLU A 22 12.25 -1.56 2.72
C GLU A 22 12.91 -1.56 1.34
N ASN A 23 12.75 -0.46 0.60
CA ASN A 23 13.32 -0.26 -0.73
C ASN A 23 14.10 1.07 -0.80
N GLU A 24 15.10 1.11 -1.70
CA GLU A 24 15.93 2.30 -1.96
C GLU A 24 16.46 2.98 -0.68
N SER A 25 16.99 2.20 0.26
CA SER A 25 17.57 2.71 1.52
C SER A 25 16.58 3.57 2.32
N GLY A 26 15.36 3.06 2.52
CA GLY A 26 14.35 3.69 3.36
C GLY A 26 13.62 4.87 2.70
N LYS A 27 13.71 5.04 1.38
CA LYS A 27 12.91 6.03 0.65
C LYS A 27 11.49 5.53 0.36
N PHE A 28 11.35 4.23 0.19
CA PHE A 28 10.10 3.60 -0.21
C PHE A 28 9.85 2.32 0.56
N TYR A 29 8.62 2.11 0.98
CA TYR A 29 8.22 0.89 1.68
C TYR A 29 7.07 0.22 0.95
N THR A 30 7.07 -1.10 0.94
CA THR A 30 5.95 -1.92 0.47
C THR A 30 5.35 -2.66 1.65
N ILE A 31 4.03 -2.58 1.82
CA ILE A 31 3.28 -3.29 2.85
C ILE A 31 2.35 -4.30 2.17
N VAL A 32 2.46 -5.57 2.56
CA VAL A 32 1.56 -6.62 2.08
C VAL A 32 0.24 -6.55 2.87
N LYS A 33 -0.85 -6.17 2.20
CA LYS A 33 -2.18 -6.04 2.83
C LYS A 33 -3.04 -7.28 2.71
N GLU A 34 -2.80 -8.11 1.71
CA GLU A 34 -3.39 -9.44 1.58
C GLU A 34 -2.45 -10.38 0.83
N SER A 35 -2.62 -11.69 1.01
CA SER A 35 -1.78 -12.70 0.39
C SER A 35 -2.52 -13.94 -0.08
N GLY A 36 -2.03 -14.50 -1.18
CA GLY A 36 -2.43 -15.81 -1.69
C GLY A 36 -3.77 -15.79 -2.43
N PRO A 37 -4.26 -16.98 -2.79
CA PRO A 37 -5.41 -17.12 -3.69
C PRO A 37 -6.76 -17.16 -2.96
N THR A 38 -6.78 -17.22 -1.63
CA THR A 38 -7.97 -17.54 -0.83
C THR A 38 -9.16 -16.64 -1.14
N ASN A 39 -8.91 -15.34 -1.36
CA ASN A 39 -9.93 -14.33 -1.59
C ASN A 39 -10.01 -13.88 -3.07
N GLN A 40 -9.44 -14.64 -4.00
CA GLN A 40 -9.53 -14.33 -5.43
C GLN A 40 -10.98 -14.34 -5.92
N GLY A 41 -11.32 -13.35 -6.75
CA GLY A 41 -12.66 -13.19 -7.31
C GLY A 41 -13.71 -12.67 -6.31
N GLN A 42 -13.29 -12.28 -5.10
CA GLN A 42 -14.13 -11.63 -4.11
C GLN A 42 -13.78 -10.15 -3.99
N TRP A 43 -14.78 -9.32 -3.68
CA TRP A 43 -14.54 -7.92 -3.32
C TRP A 43 -13.96 -7.86 -1.91
N GLU A 44 -12.84 -7.18 -1.77
CA GLU A 44 -12.14 -6.97 -0.50
C GLU A 44 -12.02 -5.48 -0.21
N SER A 45 -12.36 -5.08 1.02
CA SER A 45 -12.17 -3.70 1.48
C SER A 45 -10.81 -3.52 2.15
N LEU A 46 -10.03 -2.57 1.66
CA LEU A 46 -8.72 -2.24 2.21
C LEU A 46 -8.75 -0.85 2.84
N GLU A 47 -8.49 -0.79 4.15
CA GLU A 47 -8.33 0.45 4.90
C GLU A 47 -6.91 0.54 5.46
N THR A 48 -6.34 1.75 5.47
CA THR A 48 -5.01 1.99 6.03
C THR A 48 -4.90 3.39 6.64
N ASN A 49 -4.18 3.49 7.75
CA ASN A 49 -3.88 4.77 8.37
C ASN A 49 -2.54 5.28 7.86
N ILE A 50 -2.59 6.08 6.79
CA ILE A 50 -1.40 6.59 6.10
C ILE A 50 -0.48 7.38 7.05
N GLN A 51 -1.04 8.17 7.97
CA GLN A 51 -0.24 8.97 8.90
C GLN A 51 0.54 8.09 9.88
N GLU A 52 -0.12 7.05 10.40
CA GLU A 52 0.48 6.11 11.34
C GLU A 52 1.54 5.23 10.67
N ASP A 53 1.22 4.68 9.48
CA ASP A 53 2.17 3.90 8.69
C ASP A 53 3.39 4.75 8.32
N PHE A 54 3.19 6.00 7.90
CA PHE A 54 4.28 6.92 7.60
C PHE A 54 5.17 7.19 8.82
N LYS A 55 4.57 7.40 10.00
CA LYS A 55 5.31 7.61 11.25
C LYS A 55 6.13 6.39 11.65
N LYS A 56 5.55 5.19 11.54
CA LYS A 56 6.23 3.94 11.87
C LYS A 56 7.41 3.67 10.95
N LEU A 57 7.22 3.84 9.65
CA LEU A 57 8.20 3.47 8.63
C LEU A 57 9.33 4.48 8.49
N PHE A 58 9.02 5.77 8.49
CA PHE A 58 10.00 6.82 8.22
C PHE A 58 10.50 7.54 9.48
N HIS A 59 10.04 7.11 10.66
CA HIS A 59 10.38 7.69 11.97
C HIS A 59 10.19 9.22 12.01
N THR A 60 9.20 9.72 11.27
CA THR A 60 8.90 11.15 11.17
C THR A 60 7.41 11.37 10.93
N THR A 61 6.92 12.56 11.25
CA THR A 61 5.50 12.87 11.08
C THR A 61 5.23 13.33 9.64
N LEU A 62 4.12 12.88 9.07
CA LEU A 62 3.65 13.38 7.78
C LEU A 62 3.20 14.84 7.96
N THR A 63 4.03 15.79 7.53
CA THR A 63 3.76 17.24 7.68
C THR A 63 3.01 17.84 6.51
N GLN A 64 2.93 17.13 5.38
CA GLN A 64 2.23 17.54 4.18
C GLN A 64 1.33 16.42 3.70
N MET A 65 0.11 16.76 3.30
CA MET A 65 -0.80 15.77 2.71
C MET A 65 -0.19 15.17 1.43
N PRO A 66 -0.42 13.88 1.14
CA PRO A 66 -0.01 13.27 -0.12
C PRO A 66 -0.60 14.05 -1.29
N ARG A 67 0.20 14.31 -2.33
CA ARG A 67 -0.27 15.06 -3.52
C ARG A 67 -1.22 14.26 -4.42
N GLY A 68 -1.34 12.96 -4.17
CA GLY A 68 -2.17 12.04 -4.91
C GLY A 68 -1.95 10.61 -4.43
N PHE A 69 -2.83 9.72 -4.84
CA PHE A 69 -2.64 8.28 -4.74
C PHE A 69 -2.77 7.68 -6.13
N ALA A 70 -2.16 6.52 -6.32
CA ALA A 70 -2.23 5.77 -7.56
C ALA A 70 -2.69 4.36 -7.24
N VAL A 71 -3.42 3.77 -8.18
CA VAL A 71 -3.86 2.39 -8.16
C VAL A 71 -3.31 1.75 -9.41
N LEU A 72 -2.73 0.57 -9.28
CA LEU A 72 -2.16 -0.15 -10.40
C LEU A 72 -2.35 -1.64 -10.21
N THR A 73 -2.62 -2.31 -11.32
CA THR A 73 -2.46 -3.75 -11.45
C THR A 73 -1.15 -3.96 -12.19
N ASP A 74 -0.17 -4.58 -11.54
CA ASP A 74 1.14 -4.84 -12.13
C ASP A 74 1.30 -6.34 -12.43
N GLY A 75 1.78 -6.64 -13.64
CA GLY A 75 2.19 -7.98 -14.07
C GLY A 75 3.58 -8.00 -14.69
N ASP A 76 4.27 -6.86 -14.80
CA ASP A 76 5.53 -6.76 -15.54
C ASP A 76 6.69 -7.46 -14.80
N ASN A 77 6.78 -7.23 -13.49
CA ASN A 77 7.82 -7.77 -12.61
C ASN A 77 7.72 -9.29 -12.43
N THR A 78 6.56 -9.87 -12.74
CA THR A 78 6.33 -11.31 -12.67
C THR A 78 6.29 -11.97 -14.04
N HIS A 79 6.43 -11.19 -15.13
CA HIS A 79 6.23 -11.64 -16.51
C HIS A 79 4.91 -12.40 -16.68
N SER A 80 3.86 -11.96 -15.99
CA SER A 80 2.56 -12.65 -15.96
C SER A 80 1.41 -11.69 -16.26
N SER A 81 0.25 -12.23 -16.62
CA SER A 81 -0.98 -11.44 -16.77
C SER A 81 -1.63 -11.22 -15.41
N SER A 82 -1.96 -9.97 -15.11
CA SER A 82 -2.71 -9.60 -13.91
C SER A 82 -3.91 -8.74 -14.28
N VAL A 83 -5.06 -9.01 -13.66
CA VAL A 83 -6.31 -8.27 -13.82
C VAL A 83 -6.88 -8.00 -12.43
N CYS A 84 -7.39 -6.80 -12.20
CA CYS A 84 -8.04 -6.42 -10.96
C CYS A 84 -9.09 -5.35 -11.25
N ASP A 85 -10.25 -5.47 -10.62
CA ASP A 85 -11.28 -4.45 -10.59
C ASP A 85 -11.17 -3.65 -9.29
N TYR A 86 -11.44 -2.35 -9.36
CA TYR A 86 -11.39 -1.47 -8.21
C TYR A 86 -12.62 -0.57 -8.17
N ASP A 87 -13.16 -0.37 -6.98
CA ASP A 87 -14.28 0.53 -6.75
C ASP A 87 -14.22 1.13 -5.32
N ASP A 88 -15.11 2.07 -5.02
CA ASP A 88 -15.35 2.63 -3.69
C ASP A 88 -14.13 3.29 -3.01
N PHE A 89 -13.36 4.05 -3.80
CA PHE A 89 -12.23 4.83 -3.25
C PHE A 89 -12.71 5.95 -2.32
N LYS A 90 -12.24 5.91 -1.08
CA LYS A 90 -12.51 6.95 -0.08
C LYS A 90 -11.23 7.41 0.60
N ILE A 91 -11.10 8.73 0.72
CA ILE A 91 -10.14 9.37 1.62
C ILE A 91 -10.96 10.07 2.69
N SER A 92 -10.63 9.83 3.95
CA SER A 92 -11.22 10.53 5.08
C SER A 92 -10.13 10.93 6.07
N GLU A 93 -10.48 11.83 6.98
CA GLU A 93 -9.67 12.04 8.16
C GLU A 93 -9.52 10.72 8.92
N ALA A 94 -8.36 10.54 9.55
CA ALA A 94 -8.17 9.42 10.45
C ALA A 94 -9.22 9.51 11.56
N LYS A 95 -9.92 8.41 11.85
CA LYS A 95 -10.75 8.34 13.05
C LYS A 95 -9.87 8.70 14.23
N SER A 96 -10.28 9.68 15.03
CA SER A 96 -9.73 9.88 16.36
C SER A 96 -9.87 8.55 17.10
N LEU A 97 -8.74 7.97 17.49
CA LEU A 97 -8.75 6.87 18.44
C LEU A 97 -9.40 7.41 19.73
N PRO A 98 -10.29 6.65 20.39
CA PRO A 98 -10.79 7.02 21.71
C PRO A 98 -9.65 7.13 22.74
#